data_AF-A0A0B1S3M8-F1
#
_entry.id   AF-A0A0B1S3M8-F1
#
_cell.length_a   1.000
_cell.length_b   1.000
_cell.length_c   1.000
_cell.angle_alpha   90.00
_cell.angle_beta   90.00
_cell.angle_gamma   90.00
#
_symmetry.space_group_name_H-M   'P 1'
#
loop_
_entity.id
_entity.type
_entity.pdbx_description
1 polymer ?
#
loop_
_entity_poly.entity_id
_entity_poly.type
_entity_poly.pdbx_seq_one_letter_code
_entity_poly.pdbx_strand_id
1 'polypeptide(L)' 'MPFTLEQLKESYRRIFPLAGIFLAEVLNFIPKIGGKNLSDEERATMKEVLLEKTATLFDDILEFAMRNQNIRKRTD' A
#
# COMPACT_ATOMS: atom_id res chain seq x y z
N MET A 1 28.07 -1.80 -12.20
CA MET A 1 28.08 -1.53 -10.74
C MET A 1 26.69 -1.82 -10.20
N PRO A 2 26.55 -2.53 -9.06
CA PRO A 2 25.26 -2.71 -8.42
C PRO A 2 24.72 -1.36 -7.90
N PHE A 3 23.40 -1.26 -7.79
CA PHE A 3 22.77 -0.10 -7.14
C PHE A 3 23.19 -0.01 -5.67
N THR A 4 23.36 1.21 -5.19
CA THR A 4 23.56 1.48 -3.76
C THR A 4 22.27 1.24 -2.98
N LEU A 5 22.38 0.99 -1.67
CA LEU A 5 21.22 0.86 -0.79
C LEU A 5 20.29 2.07 -0.87
N GLU A 6 20.84 3.28 -0.96
CA GLU A 6 20.04 4.50 -1.06
C GLU A 6 19.29 4.61 -2.38
N GLN A 7 19.88 4.16 -3.49
CA GLN A 7 19.18 4.08 -4.78
C GLN A 7 18.02 3.07 -4.74
N LEU A 8 18.18 1.94 -4.04
CA LEU A 8 17.13 0.94 -3.88
C LEU A 8 15.98 1.44 -2.98
N LYS A 9 16.31 2.11 -1.87
CA LYS A 9 15.29 2.75 -1.03
C LYS A 9 14.53 3.80 -1.82
N GLU A 10 15.22 4.62 -2.60
CA GLU A 10 14.58 5.68 -3.38
C GLU A 10 13.71 5.13 -4.50
N SER A 11 14.12 4.05 -5.17
CA SER A 11 13.28 3.40 -6.19
C SER A 11 11.99 2.84 -5.59
N TYR A 12 12.07 2.23 -4.39
CA TYR A 12 10.88 1.77 -3.66
C TYR A 12 9.90 2.92 -3.37
N ARG A 13 10.40 4.03 -2.79
CA ARG A 13 9.54 5.20 -2.47
C ARG A 13 8.88 5.80 -3.71
N ARG A 14 9.57 5.77 -4.85
CA ARG A 14 9.05 6.28 -6.13
C ARG A 14 7.96 5.41 -6.73
N ILE A 15 8.15 4.09 -6.68
CA ILE A 15 7.18 3.15 -7.25
C ILE A 15 6.00 2.87 -6.31
N PHE A 16 6.16 3.11 -5.01
CA PHE A 16 5.17 2.77 -3.99
C PHE A 16 3.76 3.29 -4.29
N PRO A 17 3.52 4.55 -4.71
CA PRO A 17 2.16 5.01 -4.99
C PRO A 17 1.45 4.17 -6.07
N LEU A 18 2.18 3.79 -7.13
CA LEU A 18 1.64 2.94 -8.18
C LEU A 18 1.44 1.49 -7.68
N ALA A 19 2.43 0.92 -7.00
CA ALA A 19 2.36 -0.42 -6.45
C ALA A 19 1.25 -0.57 -5.38
N GLY A 20 1.06 0.47 -4.56
CA GLY A 20 0.04 0.54 -3.52
C GLY A 20 -1.38 0.45 -4.08
N ILE A 21 -1.65 1.07 -5.24
CA ILE A 21 -2.94 0.94 -5.92
C ILE A 21 -3.22 -0.54 -6.26
N PHE A 22 -2.22 -1.26 -6.76
CA PHE A 22 -2.37 -2.71 -7.02
C PHE A 22 -2.52 -3.53 -5.73
N LEU A 23 -1.86 -3.13 -4.64
CA LEU A 23 -2.02 -3.79 -3.34
C LEU A 23 -3.43 -3.62 -2.76
N ALA A 24 -4.11 -2.50 -3.00
CA ALA A 24 -5.49 -2.29 -2.57
C ALA A 24 -6.44 -3.35 -3.15
N GLU A 25 -6.25 -3.73 -4.43
CA GLU A 25 -6.99 -4.83 -5.04
C GLU A 25 -6.69 -6.17 -4.36
N VAL A 26 -5.44 -6.44 -3.99
CA VAL A 26 -5.07 -7.66 -3.26
C VAL A 26 -5.79 -7.74 -1.91
N LEU A 27 -5.87 -6.63 -1.17
CA LEU A 27 -6.62 -6.58 0.09
C LEU A 27 -8.11 -6.94 -0.10
N ASN A 28 -8.70 -6.49 -1.21
CA ASN A 28 -10.10 -6.81 -1.56
C ASN A 28 -10.32 -8.30 -1.88
N PHE A 29 -9.28 -9.04 -2.28
CA PHE A 29 -9.36 -10.49 -2.50
C PHE A 29 -9.25 -11.33 -1.23
N ILE A 30 -8.68 -10.80 -0.14
CA ILE A 30 -8.45 -11.56 1.10
C ILE A 30 -9.75 -12.20 1.64
N PRO A 31 -10.90 -11.50 1.73
CA PRO A 31 -12.14 -12.12 2.20
C PRO A 31 -12.61 -13.29 1.33
N LYS A 32 -12.34 -13.26 0.02
CA LYS A 32 -12.78 -14.29 -0.92
C LYS A 32 -11.97 -15.58 -0.77
N ILE A 33 -10.70 -15.45 -0.37
CA ILE A 33 -9.76 -16.57 -0.21
C ILE A 33 -9.84 -17.14 1.21
N GLY A 34 -9.75 -16.29 2.24
CA GLY A 34 -9.65 -16.70 3.64
C GLY A 34 -10.96 -16.66 4.43
N GLY A 35 -12.01 -16.00 3.92
CA GLY A 35 -13.22 -15.73 4.70
C GLY A 35 -14.27 -16.84 4.73
N LYS A 36 -14.10 -17.92 3.94
CA LYS A 36 -15.16 -18.91 3.72
C LYS A 36 -15.51 -19.74 4.95
N ASN A 37 -14.55 -19.99 5.84
CA ASN A 37 -14.72 -20.84 7.03
C ASN A 37 -14.79 -20.04 8.34
N LEU A 38 -14.85 -18.70 8.26
CA LEU A 38 -14.96 -17.84 9.43
C LEU A 38 -16.40 -17.77 9.92
N SER A 39 -16.56 -17.76 11.24
CA SER A 39 -17.81 -17.35 11.89
C SER A 39 -18.17 -15.90 11.54
N ASP A 40 -19.41 -15.50 11.82
CA ASP A 40 -19.86 -14.13 11.55
C ASP A 40 -19.06 -13.09 12.35
N GLU A 41 -18.70 -13.39 13.60
CA GLU A 41 -17.86 -12.56 14.47
C GLU A 41 -16.46 -12.39 13.85
N GLU A 42 -15.80 -13.49 13.49
CA GLU A 42 -14.47 -13.46 12.88
C GLU A 42 -14.48 -12.73 11.52
N ARG A 43 -15.56 -12.88 10.76
CA ARG A 43 -15.74 -12.19 9.48
C ARG A 43 -15.95 -10.69 9.68
N ALA A 44 -16.64 -10.26 10.74
CA ALA A 44 -16.80 -8.86 11.08
C ALA A 44 -15.45 -8.24 11.44
N THR A 45 -14.68 -8.88 12.34
CA THR A 45 -13.32 -8.46 12.71
C THR A 45 -12.39 -8.40 11.50
N MET A 46 -12.44 -9.39 10.61
CA MET A 46 -11.65 -9.38 9.37
C MET A 46 -11.97 -8.17 8.49
N LYS A 47 -13.25 -7.82 8.32
CA LYS A 47 -13.66 -6.65 7.52
C LYS A 47 -13.17 -5.35 8.13
N GLU A 48 -13.26 -5.20 9.44
CA GLU A 48 -12.78 -4.01 10.15
C GLU A 48 -11.26 -3.83 9.96
N VAL A 49 -10.49 -4.89 10.17
CA VAL A 49 -9.03 -4.88 9.97
C VAL A 49 -8.67 -4.58 8.51
N LEU A 50 -9.39 -5.14 7.54
CA LEU A 50 -9.13 -4.87 6.13
C LEU A 50 -9.46 -3.43 5.76
N LEU A 51 -10.53 -2.86 6.33
CA LEU A 51 -10.89 -1.46 6.10
C LEU A 51 -9.80 -0.53 6.66
N GLU A 52 -9.36 -0.76 7.91
CA GLU A 52 -8.26 -0.02 8.53
C GLU A 52 -6.99 -0.09 7.67
N LYS A 53 -6.57 -1.30 7.30
CA LYS A 53 -5.37 -1.51 6.46
C LYS A 53 -5.48 -0.85 5.10
N THR A 54 -6.67 -0.85 4.51
CA THR A 54 -6.91 -0.20 3.21
C THR A 54 -6.82 1.32 3.35
N ALA A 55 -7.38 1.91 4.41
CA ALA A 55 -7.29 3.33 4.68
C ALA A 55 -5.83 3.76 4.90
N THR A 56 -5.08 3.06 5.76
CA THR A 56 -3.66 3.35 5.99
C THR A 56 -2.82 3.19 4.73
N LEU A 57 -3.11 2.21 3.88
CA LEU A 57 -2.44 2.07 2.58
C LEU A 57 -2.67 3.30 1.68
N PHE A 58 -3.88 3.86 1.68
CA PHE A 58 -4.16 5.08 0.93
C PHE A 58 -3.43 6.30 1.50
N ASP A 59 -3.31 6.40 2.82
CA ASP A 59 -2.50 7.43 3.48
C ASP A 59 -1.03 7.33 3.06
N ASP A 60 -0.45 6.13 3.09
CA ASP A 60 0.92 5.88 2.64
C ASP A 60 1.11 6.25 1.15
N ILE A 61 0.16 5.86 0.29
CA ILE A 61 0.19 6.20 -1.15
C ILE A 61 0.25 7.71 -1.34
N LEU A 62 -0.60 8.46 -0.63
CA LEU A 62 -0.65 9.92 -0.71
C LEU A 62 0.64 10.55 -0.19
N GLU A 63 1.16 10.08 0.94
CA GLU A 63 2.43 10.56 1.51
C GLU A 63 3.57 10.39 0.51
N PHE A 64 3.74 9.19 -0.05
CA PHE A 64 4.80 8.93 -1.02
C PHE A 64 4.58 9.70 -2.33
N ALA A 65 3.35 9.82 -2.83
CA ALA A 65 3.05 10.57 -4.05
C ALA A 65 3.40 12.06 -3.88
N MET A 66 2.98 12.67 -2.78
CA MET A 66 3.27 14.08 -2.46
C MET A 66 4.77 14.31 -2.28
N ARG A 67 5.46 13.42 -1.54
CA ARG A 67 6.91 13.46 -1.40
C ARG A 67 7.62 13.44 -2.76
N ASN A 68 7.22 12.51 -3.63
CA ASN A 68 7.85 12.34 -4.95
C ASN A 68 7.62 13.57 -5.85
N GLN A 69 6.43 14.18 -5.77
CA GLN A 69 6.14 15.44 -6.48
C GLN A 69 7.02 16.59 -5.97
N ASN A 70 7.20 16.71 -4.64
CA ASN A 70 8.01 17.76 -4.04
C ASN A 70 9.50 17.65 -4.38
N ILE A 71 10.04 16.42 -4.47
CA ILE A 71 11.43 16.21 -4.90
C ILE A 71 11.63 16.62 -6.34
N ARG A 72 10.69 16.29 -7.24
CA ARG A 72 10.73 16.72 -8.64
C ARG A 72 10.80 18.25 -8.74
N LYS A 73 9.91 18.96 -8.03
CA LYS A 73 9.87 20.44 -8.02
C LYS A 73 11.13 21.13 -7.48
N ARG A 74 12.00 20.44 -6.72
CA ARG A 74 13.27 20.97 -6.23
C ARG A 74 14.44 20.79 -7.22
N THR A 75 14.23 19.95 -8.23
CA THR A 75 15.25 19.60 -9.22
C THR A 75 15.06 20.37 -10.53
N ASP A 76 13.87 20.94 -10.74
CA ASP A 76 13.50 21.87 -11.82
C ASP A 76 13.78 23.32 -11.39
#